data_AF-A0A0E2Z392-F1
#
_entry.id   AF-A0A0E2Z392-F1
#
_cell.length_a   1.000
_cell.length_b   1.000
_cell.length_c   1.000
_cell.angle_alpha   90.00
_cell.angle_beta   90.00
_cell.angle_gamma   90.00
#
_symmetry.space_group_name_H-M   'P 1'
#
loop_
_entity.id
_entity.type
_entity.pdbx_description
1 polymer ?
#
loop_
_entity_poly.entity_id
_entity_poly.type
_entity_poly.pdbx_seq_one_letter_code
_entity_poly.pdbx_strand_id
1 'polypeptide(L)' 'AKALGDVGMHELKRQLEYKAPWYGRAFRQVDRWAPTSKTCSACGAVQKAMPLKVRQWTCSDCKSVHDRDI' A
#
# COMPACT_ATOMS: atom_id res chain seq x y z
N ALA A 1 -11.27 -15.60 9.38
CA ALA A 1 -10.06 -14.85 9.01
C ALA A 1 -9.29 -14.55 10.29
N LYS A 2 -7.98 -14.84 10.37
CA LYS A 2 -7.16 -14.43 11.52
C LYS A 2 -7.04 -12.90 11.51
N ALA A 3 -7.15 -12.27 12.68
CA ALA A 3 -7.12 -10.82 12.77
C ALA A 3 -5.70 -10.31 12.53
N LEU A 4 -5.56 -9.10 11.99
CA LEU A 4 -4.24 -8.45 11.82
C LEU A 4 -3.48 -8.31 13.16
N GLY A 5 -4.20 -8.32 14.29
CA GLY A 5 -3.62 -8.33 15.63
C GLY A 5 -2.79 -9.58 15.94
N ASP A 6 -3.11 -10.72 15.33
CA ASP A 6 -2.46 -12.01 15.62
C ASP A 6 -1.12 -12.18 14.87
N VAL A 7 -0.77 -11.25 13.98
CA VAL A 7 0.32 -11.42 13.01
C VAL A 7 1.59 -10.63 13.41
N GLY A 8 1.56 -9.90 14.53
CA GLY A 8 2.77 -9.25 15.07
C GLY A 8 3.40 -8.20 14.13
N MET A 9 2.58 -7.39 13.46
CA MET A 9 3.05 -6.38 12.47
C MET A 9 4.06 -5.37 13.02
N HIS A 10 4.05 -5.12 14.32
CA HIS A 10 5.07 -4.28 14.98
C HIS A 10 6.47 -4.90 14.87
N GLU A 11 6.60 -6.20 15.11
CA GLU A 11 7.90 -6.89 15.04
C GLU A 11 8.42 -6.93 13.60
N LEU A 12 7.53 -7.14 12.61
CA LEU A 12 7.90 -7.03 11.21
C LEU A 12 8.48 -5.65 10.88
N LYS A 13 7.81 -4.57 11.31
CA LYS A 13 8.31 -3.20 11.15
C LYS A 13 9.71 -3.05 11.78
N ARG A 14 9.87 -3.47 13.03
CA ARG A 14 11.13 -3.36 13.77
C ARG A 14 12.29 -4.06 13.05
N GLN A 15 12.05 -5.27 12.54
CA GLN A 15 13.06 -6.04 11.81
C GLN A 15 13.46 -5.37 10.49
N LEU A 16 12.51 -4.80 9.75
CA LEU A 16 12.80 -4.08 8.50
C LEU A 16 13.63 -2.82 8.76
N GLU A 17 13.24 -2.01 9.74
CA GLU A 17 13.94 -0.79 10.13
C GLU A 17 15.37 -1.08 10.61
N TYR A 18 15.55 -2.16 11.38
CA TYR A 18 16.84 -2.60 11.88
C TYR A 18 17.75 -3.17 10.79
N LYS A 19 17.22 -4.03 9.90
CA LYS A 19 18.04 -4.77 8.92
C LYS A 19 18.25 -4.04 7.60
N ALA A 20 17.36 -3.13 7.20
CA ALA A 20 17.51 -2.42 5.92
C ALA A 20 18.87 -1.70 5.77
N PRO A 21 19.38 -0.97 6.79
CA PRO A 21 20.69 -0.31 6.70
C PRO A 21 21.86 -1.28 6.49
N TRP A 22 21.78 -2.50 7.04
CA TRP A 22 22.85 -3.51 6.92
C TRP A 22 23.10 -3.91 5.47
N TYR A 23 22.08 -3.80 4.63
CA TYR A 23 22.14 -4.11 3.20
C TYR A 23 22.10 -2.85 2.32
N GLY A 24 22.36 -1.67 2.89
CA GLY A 24 22.31 -0.40 2.16
C GLY A 24 20.93 -0.06 1.59
N ARG A 25 19.85 -0.55 2.22
CA ARG A 25 18.47 -0.29 1.80
C ARG A 25 17.86 0.84 2.61
N ALA A 26 17.06 1.67 1.95
CA ALA A 26 16.25 2.68 2.61
C ALA A 26 14.93 2.06 3.08
N PHE A 27 14.62 2.22 4.37
CA PHE A 27 13.30 1.93 4.92
C PHE A 27 12.52 3.25 5.07
N ARG A 28 11.27 3.29 4.60
CA ARG A 28 10.38 4.44 4.76
C ARG A 28 9.00 3.95 5.20
N GLN A 29 8.47 4.55 6.26
CA GLN A 29 7.10 4.31 6.71
C GLN A 29 6.17 5.36 6.08
N VAL A 30 5.08 4.89 5.48
CA VAL A 30 4.02 5.75 4.95
C VAL A 30 2.96 5.99 6.04
N ASP A 31 2.31 7.15 6.01
CA ASP A 31 1.21 7.47 6.93
C ASP A 31 0.09 6.43 6.89
N ARG A 32 -0.52 6.17 8.05
CA ARG A 32 -1.58 5.15 8.21
C ARG A 32 -2.80 5.44 7.35
N TRP A 33 -3.13 6.70 7.13
CA TRP A 33 -4.33 7.15 6.43
C TRP A 33 -4.03 7.60 5.01
N ALA A 34 -2.78 7.41 4.54
CA ALA A 34 -2.41 7.70 3.18
C ALA A 34 -3.30 6.88 2.20
N PRO A 35 -3.84 7.53 1.16
CA PRO A 35 -4.80 6.92 0.24
C PRO A 35 -4.15 5.98 -0.81
N THR A 36 -3.15 5.18 -0.42
CA THR A 36 -2.28 4.46 -1.36
C THR A 36 -3.04 3.50 -2.28
N SER A 37 -3.98 2.72 -1.75
CA SER A 37 -4.77 1.75 -2.52
C SER A 37 -5.84 2.37 -3.43
N LYS A 38 -6.11 3.67 -3.28
CA LYS A 38 -7.08 4.42 -4.08
C LYS A 38 -6.43 5.51 -4.94
N THR A 39 -5.12 5.63 -4.91
CA THR A 39 -4.37 6.61 -5.70
C THR A 39 -3.89 5.97 -6.99
N CYS A 40 -4.16 6.62 -8.11
CA CYS A 40 -3.65 6.19 -9.41
C CYS A 40 -2.12 6.39 -9.45
N SER A 41 -1.38 5.31 -9.68
CA SER A 41 0.09 5.38 -9.81
C SER A 41 0.55 6.09 -11.10
N ALA A 42 -0.32 6.21 -12.11
CA ALA A 42 0.01 6.87 -13.37
C ALA A 42 -0.20 8.38 -13.35
N CYS A 43 -1.25 8.89 -12.67
CA CYS A 43 -1.58 10.33 -12.68
C CYS A 43 -1.78 10.96 -11.30
N GLY A 44 -1.73 10.20 -10.21
CA GLY A 44 -1.91 10.70 -8.85
C GLY A 44 -3.37 10.99 -8.44
N ALA A 45 -4.34 10.77 -9.32
CA ALA A 45 -5.75 10.94 -9.00
C ALA A 45 -6.20 10.00 -7.87
N VAL A 46 -6.98 10.53 -6.92
CA VAL A 46 -7.48 9.77 -5.78
C VAL A 46 -8.94 9.39 -6.00
N GLN A 47 -9.22 8.10 -6.04
CA GLN A 47 -10.56 7.58 -6.19
C GLN A 47 -11.40 7.81 -4.93
N LYS A 48 -12.70 8.10 -5.11
CA LYS A 48 -13.63 8.36 -3.99
C LYS A 48 -13.85 7.11 -3.13
N ALA A 49 -13.94 5.94 -3.77
CA ALA A 49 -14.19 4.68 -3.09
C ALA A 49 -13.39 3.54 -3.74
N MET A 50 -12.90 2.62 -2.91
CA MET A 50 -12.21 1.40 -3.34
C MET A 50 -12.67 0.22 -2.46
N PRO A 51 -13.81 -0.42 -2.79
CA PRO A 51 -14.30 -1.56 -2.03
C PRO A 51 -13.31 -2.74 -2.07
N LEU A 52 -13.18 -3.48 -0.95
CA LEU A 52 -12.23 -4.60 -0.82
C LEU A 52 -12.46 -5.76 -1.82
N LYS A 53 -13.61 -5.82 -2.50
CA LYS A 53 -13.89 -6.80 -3.56
C LYS A 53 -13.30 -6.42 -4.93
N VAL A 54 -12.94 -5.16 -5.14
CA VAL A 54 -12.42 -4.67 -6.42
C VAL A 54 -10.93 -5.03 -6.50
N ARG A 55 -10.58 -5.90 -7.45
CA ARG A 55 -9.18 -6.31 -7.70
C ARG A 55 -8.56 -5.59 -8.89
N GLN A 56 -9.36 -5.26 -9.89
CA GLN A 56 -8.96 -4.47 -11.04
C GLN A 56 -9.85 -3.24 -11.16
N TRP A 57 -9.25 -2.10 -11.51
CA TRP A 57 -9.99 -0.86 -11.70
C TRP A 57 -9.34 0.00 -12.78
N THR A 58 -10.13 0.87 -13.37
CA THR A 58 -9.67 1.81 -14.40
C THR A 58 -9.73 3.22 -13.83
N CYS A 59 -8.64 3.98 -13.96
CA CYS A 59 -8.61 5.38 -13.53
C CYS A 59 -9.63 6.19 -14.34
N SER A 60 -10.44 7.01 -13.67
CA SER A 60 -11.40 7.89 -14.36
C SER A 60 -10.70 8.95 -15.20
N ASP A 61 -9.53 9.40 -14.75
CA ASP A 61 -8.89 10.62 -15.25
C ASP A 61 -7.88 10.32 -16.36
N CYS A 62 -7.07 9.27 -16.23
CA CYS A 62 -6.05 8.91 -17.24
C CYS A 62 -6.30 7.55 -17.92
N LYS A 63 -7.38 6.85 -17.57
CA LYS A 63 -7.79 5.55 -18.14
C LYS A 63 -6.79 4.40 -17.97
N SER A 64 -5.74 4.55 -17.16
CA SER A 64 -4.85 3.44 -16.81
C SER A 64 -5.63 2.33 -16.11
N VAL A 65 -5.31 1.08 -16.46
CA VAL A 65 -5.84 -0.12 -15.80
C VAL A 65 -4.88 -0.51 -14.69
N HIS A 66 -5.41 -0.70 -13.49
CA HIS A 66 -4.65 -1.07 -12.31
C HIS A 66 -5.12 -2.42 -11.79
N ASP A 67 -4.16 -3.23 -11.35
CA ASP A 67 -4.40 -4.20 -10.29
C ASP A 67 -4.26 -3.47 -8.94
N ARG A 68 -5.17 -3.71 -8.01
CA ARG A 68 -5.19 -3.00 -6.72
C ARG A 68 -3.97 -3.31 -5.86
N ASP A 69 -3.42 -4.51 -5.98
CA ASP A 69 -2.37 -5.00 -5.09
C ASP A 69 -0.95 -4.87 -5.71
N ILE A 70 -0.79 -4.14 -6.83
CA ILE A 70 0.48 -3.84 -7.54
C ILE A 70 0.75 -2.32 -7.52
#